data_AF-A0A9X0K2K0-F1
#
_entry.id   AF-A0A9X0K2K0-F1
#
_cell.length_a   1.000
_cell.length_b   1.000
_cell.length_c   1.000
_cell.angle_alpha   90.00
_cell.angle_beta   90.00
_cell.angle_gamma   90.00
#
_symmetry.space_group_name_H-M   'P 1'
#
loop_
_entity.id
_entity.type
_entity.pdbx_description
1 polymer ?
#
loop_
_entity_poly.entity_id
_entity_poly.type
_entity_poly.pdbx_seq_one_letter_code
_entity_poly.pdbx_strand_id
1 'polypeptide(L)'
;MNRFWRLLPSLGGLCMAALLLIVDPLVSGAPWWMHPDPGFWFVLVFPLLPWLGLAGLMAWLGHVVASRLTALLLTLTSLAAGIIPSFFFTVLLDDVFPEAGTMGLSQDLALAAGALALPLSLVVLVRRLMRRRTAEPEELRAPLAERTAGRN
;
A
#
# COMPACT_ATOMS: atom_id res chain seq x y z
N MET A 1 3.24 6.61 19.53
CA MET A 1 2.19 6.03 18.64
C MET A 1 1.69 4.74 19.27
N ASN A 2 0.37 4.57 19.45
CA ASN A 2 -0.20 3.38 20.10
C ASN A 2 0.07 2.12 19.26
N ARG A 3 0.14 0.95 19.91
CA ARG A 3 0.44 -0.34 19.26
C ARG A 3 -0.49 -0.63 18.07
N PHE A 4 -1.76 -0.26 18.18
CA PHE A 4 -2.76 -0.40 17.11
C PHE A 4 -2.31 0.22 15.78
N TRP A 5 -1.81 1.45 15.78
CA TRP A 5 -1.38 2.14 14.56
C TRP A 5 -0.15 1.50 13.91
N ARG A 6 0.70 0.84 14.69
CA ARG A 6 1.87 0.11 14.16
C ARG A 6 1.48 -1.19 13.47
N LEU A 7 0.39 -1.81 13.93
CA LEU A 7 -0.13 -3.06 13.37
C LEU A 7 -1.07 -2.84 12.18
N LEU A 8 -1.50 -1.59 11.95
CA LEU A 8 -2.48 -1.27 10.92
C LEU A 8 -2.09 -1.75 9.51
N PRO A 9 -0.84 -1.59 9.03
CA PRO A 9 -0.46 -2.08 7.71
C PRO A 9 -0.51 -3.61 7.62
N SER A 10 -0.11 -4.30 8.70
CA SER A 10 -0.17 -5.75 8.80
C SER A 10 -1.61 -6.26 8.76
N LEU A 11 -2.52 -5.61 9.50
CA LEU A 11 -3.95 -5.93 9.50
C LEU A 11 -4.58 -5.66 8.13
N GLY A 12 -4.17 -4.59 7.44
CA GLY A 12 -4.59 -4.31 6.08
C GLY A 12 -4.18 -5.41 5.09
N GLY A 13 -2.90 -5.80 5.11
CA GLY A 13 -2.40 -6.89 4.27
C GLY A 13 -3.10 -8.22 4.55
N LEU A 14 -3.34 -8.57 5.82
CA LEU A 14 -4.07 -9.77 6.21
C LEU A 14 -5.54 -9.74 5.77
N CYS A 15 -6.21 -8.58 5.90
CA CYS A 15 -7.58 -8.41 5.45
C CYS A 15 -7.68 -8.62 3.93
N MET A 16 -6.75 -8.05 3.16
CA MET A 16 -6.67 -8.23 1.73
C MET A 16 -6.37 -9.69 1.35
N ALA A 17 -5.46 -10.38 2.08
CA ALA A 17 -5.21 -11.81 1.88
C ALA A 17 -6.49 -12.63 2.08
N ALA A 18 -7.21 -12.38 3.17
CA ALA A 18 -8.45 -13.09 3.47
C ALA A 18 -9.53 -12.84 2.43
N LEU A 19 -9.68 -11.59 1.97
CA LEU A 19 -10.63 -11.26 0.91
C LEU A 19 -10.30 -11.99 -0.38
N LEU A 20 -9.06 -11.84 -0.86
CA LEU A 20 -8.63 -12.41 -2.12
C LEU A 20 -8.62 -13.95 -2.13
N LEU A 21 -8.10 -14.57 -1.07
CA LEU A 21 -7.85 -16.01 -1.06
C LEU A 21 -9.02 -16.84 -0.56
N ILE A 22 -9.98 -16.24 0.14
CA ILE A 22 -11.06 -16.99 0.81
C ILE A 22 -12.42 -16.39 0.45
N VAL A 23 -12.64 -15.10 0.74
CA VAL A 23 -13.97 -14.49 0.63
C VAL A 23 -14.44 -14.40 -0.82
N ASP A 24 -13.65 -13.82 -1.72
CA ASP A 24 -14.01 -13.65 -3.13
C ASP A 24 -14.25 -15.01 -3.82
N PRO A 25 -13.35 -16.00 -3.67
CA PRO A 25 -13.59 -17.37 -4.16
C PRO A 25 -14.85 -18.04 -3.63
N LEU A 26 -15.17 -17.87 -2.33
CA LEU A 26 -16.38 -18.45 -1.74
C LEU A 26 -17.64 -17.79 -2.28
N VAL A 27 -17.65 -16.46 -2.35
CA VAL A 27 -18.82 -15.66 -2.78
C VAL A 27 -19.10 -15.87 -4.26
N SER A 28 -18.07 -16.00 -5.08
CA SER A 28 -18.17 -16.26 -6.53
C SER A 28 -18.45 -17.73 -6.86
N GLY A 29 -18.32 -18.65 -5.92
CA GLY A 29 -18.50 -20.09 -6.18
C GLY A 29 -17.30 -20.76 -6.87
N ALA A 30 -16.12 -20.15 -6.81
CA ALA A 30 -14.87 -20.67 -7.38
C ALA A 30 -13.82 -20.97 -6.29
N PRO A 31 -14.07 -21.95 -5.39
CA PRO A 31 -13.13 -22.31 -4.32
C PRO A 31 -11.90 -23.00 -4.90
N TRP A 32 -10.92 -22.20 -5.31
CA TRP A 32 -9.71 -22.62 -6.03
C TRP A 32 -8.92 -23.74 -5.36
N TRP A 33 -8.94 -23.81 -4.02
CA TRP A 33 -8.30 -24.87 -3.23
C TRP A 33 -8.96 -26.25 -3.39
N MET A 34 -10.17 -26.33 -3.95
CA MET A 34 -10.81 -27.61 -4.31
C MET A 34 -10.37 -28.13 -5.67
N HIS A 35 -9.70 -27.30 -6.50
CA HIS A 35 -9.18 -27.72 -7.78
C HIS A 35 -7.82 -28.42 -7.59
N PRO A 36 -7.66 -29.71 -7.93
CA PRO A 36 -6.49 -30.49 -7.53
C PRO A 36 -5.25 -30.30 -8.43
N ASP A 37 -5.26 -29.40 -9.41
CA ASP A 37 -4.13 -29.18 -10.32
C ASP A 37 -3.01 -28.33 -9.68
N PRO A 38 -1.81 -28.90 -9.43
CA PRO A 38 -0.69 -28.14 -8.87
C PRO A 38 -0.15 -27.06 -9.81
N GLY A 39 -0.27 -27.25 -11.13
CA GLY A 39 0.16 -26.27 -12.12
C GLY A 39 -0.66 -24.99 -12.03
N PHE A 40 -1.98 -25.15 -11.89
CA PHE A 40 -2.90 -24.05 -11.61
C PHE A 40 -2.53 -23.32 -10.31
N TRP A 41 -2.24 -24.05 -9.22
CA TRP A 41 -1.87 -23.43 -7.94
C TRP A 41 -0.59 -22.61 -8.06
N PHE A 42 0.40 -23.10 -8.81
CA PHE A 42 1.64 -22.36 -9.02
C PHE A 42 1.41 -21.05 -9.78
N VAL A 43 0.63 -21.11 -10.86
CA VAL A 43 0.27 -19.93 -11.66
C VAL A 43 -0.55 -18.93 -10.85
N LEU A 44 -1.41 -19.41 -9.96
CA LEU A 44 -2.24 -18.60 -9.08
C LEU A 44 -1.45 -17.92 -7.95
N VAL A 45 -0.46 -18.62 -7.37
CA VAL A 45 0.36 -18.10 -6.26
C VAL A 45 1.46 -17.16 -6.75
N PHE A 46 1.97 -17.34 -7.98
CA PHE A 46 3.08 -16.55 -8.49
C PHE A 46 2.83 -15.02 -8.48
N PRO A 47 1.65 -14.51 -8.91
CA PRO A 47 1.29 -13.09 -8.78
C PRO A 47 1.18 -12.58 -7.33
N LEU A 48 0.98 -13.47 -6.34
CA LEU A 48 0.91 -13.08 -4.93
C LEU A 48 2.29 -12.75 -4.35
N LEU A 49 3.38 -13.32 -4.87
CA LEU A 49 4.72 -13.17 -4.29
C LEU A 49 5.19 -11.71 -4.26
N PRO A 50 5.10 -10.92 -5.34
CA PRO A 50 5.47 -9.50 -5.30
C PRO A 50 4.62 -8.70 -4.30
N TRP A 51 3.32 -9.01 -4.25
CA TRP A 51 2.40 -8.36 -3.33
C TRP A 51 2.71 -8.68 -1.86
N LEU A 52 2.98 -9.95 -1.53
CA LEU A 52 3.40 -10.37 -0.18
C LEU A 52 4.70 -9.68 0.25
N GLY A 53 5.67 -9.56 -0.66
CA GLY A 53 6.90 -8.82 -0.41
C GLY A 53 6.63 -7.35 -0.06
N LEU A 54 5.76 -6.69 -0.82
CA LEU A 54 5.38 -5.31 -0.56
C LEU A 54 4.57 -5.16 0.74
N ALA A 55 3.57 -6.01 0.97
CA ALA A 55 2.76 -6.01 2.18
C ALA A 55 3.63 -6.26 3.42
N GLY A 56 4.58 -7.19 3.35
CA GLY A 56 5.57 -7.44 4.38
C GLY A 56 6.48 -6.23 4.64
N LEU A 57 6.93 -5.57 3.58
CA LEU A 57 7.71 -4.32 3.70
C LEU A 57 6.89 -3.21 4.36
N MET A 58 5.62 -3.02 3.97
CA MET A 58 4.73 -2.01 4.56
C MET A 58 4.44 -2.31 6.03
N ALA A 59 4.24 -3.59 6.39
CA ALA A 59 4.08 -4.06 7.77
C ALA A 59 5.33 -3.76 8.61
N TRP A 60 6.52 -4.09 8.11
CA TRP A 60 7.78 -3.79 8.77
C TRP A 60 7.97 -2.27 8.97
N LEU A 61 7.73 -1.47 7.93
CA LEU A 61 7.79 -0.01 8.02
C LEU A 61 6.78 0.55 9.03
N GLY A 62 5.60 -0.06 9.17
CA GLY A 62 4.61 0.28 10.19
C GLY A 62 5.13 0.21 11.62
N HIS A 63 6.07 -0.70 11.89
CA HIS A 63 6.72 -0.82 13.19
C HIS A 63 7.81 0.23 13.44
N VAL A 64 8.50 0.66 12.38
CA VAL A 64 9.63 1.59 12.46
C VAL A 64 9.16 3.05 12.50
N VAL A 65 8.06 3.38 11.83
CA VAL A 65 7.60 4.76 11.73
C VAL A 65 6.83 5.20 12.98
N ALA A 66 6.93 6.49 13.34
CA ALA A 66 6.25 7.08 14.52
C ALA A 66 4.97 7.87 14.19
N SER A 67 4.68 8.08 12.90
CA SER A 67 3.58 8.92 12.41
C SER A 67 2.35 8.10 12.04
N ARG A 68 1.18 8.51 12.56
CA ARG A 68 -0.13 7.89 12.25
C ARG A 68 -0.47 8.01 10.77
N LEU A 69 -0.17 9.17 10.17
CA LEU A 69 -0.41 9.42 8.76
C LEU A 69 0.46 8.52 7.88
N THR A 70 1.72 8.29 8.26
CA THR A 70 2.56 7.36 7.51
C THR A 70 2.06 5.93 7.65
N ALA A 71 1.65 5.50 8.85
CA ALA A 71 1.04 4.18 9.02
C ALA A 71 -0.24 3.99 8.18
N LEU A 72 -1.08 5.03 8.08
CA LEU A 72 -2.25 5.02 7.20
C LEU A 72 -1.87 4.89 5.72
N LEU A 73 -0.89 5.68 5.26
CA LEU A 73 -0.39 5.59 3.89
C LEU A 73 0.19 4.21 3.57
N LEU A 74 1.00 3.64 4.47
CA LEU A 74 1.55 2.28 4.31
C LEU A 74 0.43 1.24 4.21
N THR A 75 -0.62 1.38 5.02
CA THR A 75 -1.80 0.51 4.97
C THR A 75 -2.52 0.62 3.63
N LEU A 76 -2.82 1.85 3.18
CA LEU A 76 -3.49 2.10 1.91
C LEU A 76 -2.65 1.62 0.72
N THR A 77 -1.33 1.82 0.76
CA THR A 77 -0.40 1.32 -0.27
C THR A 77 -0.36 -0.20 -0.30
N SER A 78 -0.34 -0.86 0.88
CA SER A 78 -0.40 -2.32 0.97
C SER A 78 -1.69 -2.90 0.38
N LEU A 79 -2.83 -2.23 0.62
CA LEU A 79 -4.13 -2.61 0.05
C LEU A 79 -4.17 -2.34 -1.46
N ALA A 80 -3.72 -1.17 -1.91
CA ALA A 80 -3.69 -0.79 -3.32
C ALA A 80 -2.80 -1.70 -4.16
N ALA A 81 -1.70 -2.18 -3.60
CA ALA A 81 -0.86 -3.17 -4.28
C ALA A 81 -1.58 -4.50 -4.54
N GLY A 82 -2.68 -4.75 -3.83
CA GLY A 82 -3.59 -5.87 -4.05
C GLY A 82 -4.37 -5.81 -5.37
N ILE A 83 -4.34 -4.70 -6.11
CA ILE A 83 -4.96 -4.59 -7.45
C ILE A 83 -4.41 -5.64 -8.40
N ILE A 84 -3.08 -5.77 -8.46
CA ILE A 84 -2.40 -6.70 -9.37
C ILE A 84 -2.81 -8.14 -9.08
N PRO A 85 -2.58 -8.69 -7.87
CA PRO A 85 -2.95 -10.06 -7.61
C PRO A 85 -4.46 -10.29 -7.75
N SER A 86 -5.32 -9.34 -7.37
CA SER A 86 -6.78 -9.49 -7.55
C SER A 86 -7.15 -9.65 -9.02
N PHE A 87 -6.60 -8.82 -9.90
CA PHE A 87 -6.86 -8.90 -11.33
C PHE A 87 -6.44 -10.26 -11.91
N PHE A 88 -5.23 -10.73 -11.58
CA PHE A 88 -4.76 -12.04 -12.03
C PHE A 88 -5.60 -13.18 -11.46
N PHE A 89 -6.00 -13.11 -10.19
CA PHE A 89 -6.83 -14.12 -9.55
C PHE A 89 -8.19 -14.24 -10.24
N THR A 90 -8.84 -13.11 -10.52
CA THR A 90 -10.13 -13.07 -11.21
C THR A 90 -10.01 -13.69 -12.60
N VAL A 91 -9.01 -13.28 -13.40
CA VAL A 91 -8.82 -13.81 -14.77
C VAL A 91 -8.54 -15.32 -14.75
N LEU A 92 -7.63 -15.77 -13.89
CA LEU A 92 -7.25 -17.19 -13.80
C LEU A 92 -8.40 -18.07 -13.30
N LEU A 93 -9.25 -17.55 -12.41
CA LEU A 93 -10.39 -18.31 -11.92
C LEU A 93 -11.55 -18.31 -12.89
N ASP A 94 -11.76 -17.25 -13.67
CA ASP A 94 -12.76 -17.22 -14.74
C ASP A 94 -12.46 -18.29 -15.80
N ASP A 95 -11.17 -18.48 -16.15
CA ASP A 95 -10.73 -19.53 -17.08
C ASP A 95 -11.05 -20.96 -16.61
N VAL A 96 -11.01 -21.21 -15.29
CA VAL A 96 -11.21 -22.56 -14.70
C VAL A 96 -12.65 -22.78 -14.23
N PHE A 97 -13.32 -21.72 -13.80
CA PHE A 97 -14.68 -21.70 -13.26
C PHE A 97 -15.54 -20.71 -14.05
N PRO A 98 -15.88 -20.98 -15.31
CA PRO A 98 -16.62 -20.04 -16.18
C PRO A 98 -18.07 -19.79 -15.71
N GLU A 99 -18.60 -20.64 -14.83
CA GLU A 99 -19.91 -20.48 -14.20
C GLU A 99 -19.85 -19.64 -12.90
N ALA A 100 -18.65 -19.19 -12.50
CA ALA A 100 -18.47 -18.42 -11.29
C ALA A 100 -19.01 -16.99 -11.43
N GLY A 101 -19.52 -16.45 -10.32
CA GLY A 101 -19.94 -15.05 -10.24
C GLY A 101 -18.75 -14.09 -10.28
N THR A 102 -19.03 -12.79 -10.42
CA THR A 102 -17.97 -11.77 -10.48
C THR A 102 -17.20 -11.64 -9.15
N MET A 103 -15.89 -11.86 -9.20
CA MET A 103 -14.97 -11.55 -8.09
C MET A 103 -14.66 -10.06 -8.08
N GLY A 104 -15.35 -9.31 -7.22
CA GLY A 104 -15.26 -7.85 -7.19
C GLY A 104 -14.75 -7.24 -5.89
N LEU A 105 -14.91 -7.90 -4.73
CA LEU A 105 -14.74 -7.24 -3.45
C LEU A 105 -13.27 -6.91 -3.15
N SER A 106 -12.35 -7.84 -3.44
CA SER A 106 -10.92 -7.60 -3.24
C SER A 106 -10.41 -6.51 -4.18
N GLN A 107 -10.88 -6.52 -5.43
CA GLN A 107 -10.52 -5.54 -6.45
C GLN A 107 -11.07 -4.15 -6.13
N ASP A 108 -12.34 -4.05 -5.74
CA ASP A 108 -12.99 -2.79 -5.35
C ASP A 108 -12.31 -2.16 -4.13
N LEU A 109 -11.97 -2.98 -3.12
CA LEU A 109 -11.24 -2.51 -1.94
C LEU A 109 -9.85 -1.98 -2.32
N ALA A 110 -9.13 -2.71 -3.17
CA ALA A 110 -7.80 -2.32 -3.59
C ALA A 110 -7.82 -1.02 -4.44
N LEU A 111 -8.81 -0.87 -5.32
CA LEU A 111 -9.04 0.34 -6.10
C LEU A 111 -9.41 1.53 -5.20
N ALA A 112 -10.33 1.34 -4.26
CA ALA A 112 -10.71 2.37 -3.29
C ALA A 112 -9.51 2.81 -2.44
N ALA A 113 -8.69 1.85 -1.99
CA ALA A 113 -7.47 2.16 -1.26
C ALA A 113 -6.46 2.95 -2.11
N GLY A 114 -6.28 2.58 -3.38
CA GLY A 114 -5.44 3.32 -4.32
C GLY A 114 -5.93 4.74 -4.57
N ALA A 115 -7.24 4.91 -4.78
CA ALA A 115 -7.89 6.20 -4.98
C ALA A 115 -7.72 7.14 -3.79
N LEU A 116 -7.65 6.60 -2.56
CA LEU A 116 -7.37 7.38 -1.35
C LEU A 116 -5.87 7.64 -1.15
N ALA A 117 -5.01 6.65 -1.44
CA ALA A 117 -3.56 6.74 -1.24
C ALA A 117 -2.93 7.89 -2.06
N LEU A 118 -3.35 8.04 -3.32
CA LEU A 118 -2.82 9.05 -4.24
C LEU A 118 -2.99 10.50 -3.72
N PRO A 119 -4.21 11.00 -3.46
CA PRO A 119 -4.39 12.37 -2.98
C PRO A 119 -3.75 12.60 -1.60
N LEU A 120 -3.83 11.61 -0.69
CA LEU A 120 -3.18 11.70 0.62
C LEU A 120 -1.66 11.84 0.49
N SER A 121 -1.03 11.05 -0.37
CA SER A 121 0.42 11.12 -0.62
C SER A 121 0.82 12.48 -1.22
N LEU A 122 0.02 13.02 -2.13
CA LEU A 122 0.24 14.33 -2.74
C LEU A 122 0.17 15.46 -1.71
N VAL A 123 -0.85 15.47 -0.85
CA VAL A 123 -1.00 16.47 0.22
C VAL A 123 0.22 16.46 1.14
N VAL A 124 0.72 15.27 1.47
CA VAL A 124 1.89 15.10 2.35
C VAL A 124 3.17 15.59 1.69
N LEU A 125 3.34 15.30 0.39
CA LEU A 125 4.45 15.78 -0.41
C LEU A 125 4.47 17.32 -0.48
N VAL A 126 3.33 17.93 -0.82
CA VAL A 126 3.18 19.39 -0.91
C VAL A 126 3.47 20.05 0.44
N ARG A 127 2.92 19.54 1.54
CA ARG A 127 3.21 20.06 2.90
C ARG A 127 4.70 19.98 3.24
N ARG A 128 5.37 18.88 2.86
CA ARG A 128 6.80 18.70 3.12
C ARG A 128 7.66 19.66 2.29
N LEU A 129 7.31 19.88 1.03
CA LEU A 129 7.97 20.85 0.16
C LEU A 129 7.80 22.28 0.67
N MET A 130 6.59 22.67 1.08
CA MET A 130 6.31 24.00 1.63
C MET A 130 7.13 24.28 2.89
N ARG A 131 7.17 23.33 3.84
CA ARG A 131 7.96 23.47 5.08
C ARG A 131 9.46 23.59 4.82
N ARG A 132 9.99 22.88 3.82
CA ARG A 132 11.41 22.99 3.43
C ARG A 132 11.73 24.37 2.87
N ARG A 133 10.86 24.93 2.02
CA ARG A 133 11.05 26.29 1.48
C ARG A 133 10.94 27.39 2.53
N THR A 134 10.14 27.20 3.59
CA THR A 134 10.06 28.18 4.68
C THR A 134 11.22 28.08 5.67
N ALA A 135 11.94 26.97 5.70
CA ALA A 135 13.13 26.78 6.54
C ALA A 135 14.43 27.34 5.90
N GLU A 136 14.35 27.84 4.66
CA GLU A 136 15.49 28.35 3.89
C GLU A 136 15.56 29.89 3.67
N PRO A 137 15.30 30.80 4.66
CA PRO A 137 15.58 32.23 4.46
C PRO A 137 16.50 32.95 5.47
N GLU A 138 17.16 32.29 6.45
CA GLU A 138 17.98 33.01 7.45
C GLU A 138 19.50 32.79 7.39
N GLU A 139 20.01 31.61 7.01
CA GLU A 139 21.47 31.39 7.01
C GLU A 139 22.23 32.08 5.87
N LEU A 140 21.54 32.58 4.84
CA LEU A 140 22.18 33.31 3.73
C LEU A 140 22.26 34.84 3.92
N ARG A 141 21.77 35.39 5.06
CA ARG A 141 21.67 36.85 5.27
C ARG A 141 22.61 37.47 6.31
N ALA A 142 23.43 36.71 7.03
CA ALA A 142 24.51 37.26 7.86
C ALA A 142 25.68 36.27 7.94
N PRO A 143 26.96 36.66 7.69
CA PRO A 143 27.58 37.94 8.04
C PRO A 143 28.45 38.53 6.90
N LEU A 144 27.88 39.41 6.07
CA LEU A 144 28.69 40.33 5.24
C LEU A 144 28.75 41.75 5.81
N ALA A 145 27.90 42.07 6.80
CA ALA A 145 27.91 43.37 7.48
C ALA A 145 29.06 43.53 8.50
N GLU A 146 29.67 42.45 8.97
CA GLU A 146 30.77 42.52 9.96
C GLU A 146 32.17 42.62 9.33
N ARG A 147 32.33 42.33 8.03
CA ARG A 147 33.67 42.36 7.38
C ARG A 147 34.11 43.73 6.88
N THR A 148 33.23 44.74 6.89
CA THR A 148 33.56 46.10 6.40
C THR A 148 33.72 47.14 7.51
N ALA A 149 33.40 46.83 8.77
CA ALA A 149 33.46 47.79 9.88
C ALA A 149 34.80 47.78 10.67
N GLY A 150 35.70 46.82 10.42
CA GLY A 150 36.92 46.62 11.20
C GLY A 150 38.24 46.96 10.50
N ARG A 151 38.22 47.77 9.43
CA ARG A 151 39.43 48.09 8.65
C ARG A 151 39.56 49.60 8.42
N ASN A 152 39.79 50.34 9.51
CA ASN A 152 40.37 51.68 9.50
C ASN A 152 41.55 51.70 10.49
#